data_AF-A0A3B8R6L2-F1
#
_entry.id   AF-A0A3B8R6L2-F1
#
_cell.length_a   1.000
_cell.length_b   1.000
_cell.length_c   1.000
_cell.angle_alpha   90.00
_cell.angle_beta   90.00
_cell.angle_gamma   90.00
#
_symmetry.space_group_name_H-M   'P 1'
#
loop_
_entity.id
_entity.type
_entity.pdbx_description
1 polymer ?
#
loop_
_entity_poly.entity_id
_entity_poly.type
_entity_poly.pdbx_seq_one_letter_code
_entity_poly.pdbx_strand_id
1 'polypeptide(L)'
;MADRGGIRVGSGRPAGSKNKATADIKEGLSGLAKNHTVEALGVIVELMNNSMSDNVRLAAACSLLDRGYGKPSITQIDNSVAHEITAFEVVADC
;
A
#
# COMPACT_ATOMS: atom_id res chain seq x y z
N MET A 1 8.13 -17.30 45.22
CA MET A 1 8.07 -17.56 43.76
C MET A 1 8.34 -16.24 43.06
N ALA A 2 9.49 -16.07 42.42
CA ALA A 2 9.88 -14.78 41.86
C ALA A 2 9.24 -14.57 40.49
N ASP A 3 8.47 -13.49 40.37
CA ASP A 3 7.95 -12.95 39.12
C ASP A 3 9.10 -12.67 38.14
N ARG A 4 9.16 -13.43 37.05
CA ARG A 4 10.23 -13.36 36.04
C ARG A 4 9.78 -12.68 34.73
N GLY A 5 8.83 -11.75 34.79
CA GLY A 5 8.40 -10.91 33.66
C GLY A 5 8.66 -9.43 33.91
N GLY A 6 9.38 -8.75 33.00
CA GLY A 6 9.63 -7.30 33.08
C GLY A 6 10.87 -6.87 32.29
N ILE A 7 10.90 -5.59 31.88
CA ILE A 7 12.04 -4.98 31.18
C ILE A 7 13.25 -4.97 32.10
N ARG A 8 14.31 -5.67 31.69
CA ARG A 8 15.66 -5.69 32.26
C ARG A 8 16.65 -5.34 31.16
N VAL A 9 17.81 -4.81 31.51
CA VAL A 9 18.91 -4.60 30.56
C VAL A 9 19.29 -5.95 29.95
N GLY A 10 19.10 -6.12 28.64
CA GLY A 10 19.28 -7.39 27.93
C GLY A 10 18.06 -8.33 27.90
N SER A 11 16.92 -7.95 28.48
CA SER A 11 15.65 -8.67 28.30
C SER A 11 14.95 -8.24 27.02
N GLY A 12 14.25 -9.18 26.39
CA GLY A 12 13.59 -8.97 25.11
C GLY A 12 14.27 -9.76 24.01
N ARG A 13 13.70 -9.69 22.81
CA ARG A 13 14.27 -10.35 21.64
C ARG A 13 15.56 -9.60 21.25
N PRO A 14 16.74 -10.27 21.19
CA PRO A 14 17.98 -9.58 20.86
C PRO A 14 17.89 -8.92 19.48
N ALA A 15 18.39 -7.69 19.39
CA ALA A 15 18.44 -6.93 18.16
C ALA A 15 19.23 -7.72 17.10
N GLY A 16 18.63 -7.95 15.93
CA GLY A 16 19.25 -8.75 14.87
C GLY A 16 18.95 -10.26 14.92
N SER A 17 18.16 -10.74 15.88
CA SER A 17 17.67 -12.13 15.84
C SER A 17 16.80 -12.34 14.60
N LYS A 18 17.34 -13.05 13.61
CA LYS A 18 16.59 -13.46 12.43
C LYS A 18 15.49 -14.42 12.88
N ASN A 19 14.22 -14.09 12.60
CA ASN A 19 13.15 -15.07 12.77
C ASN A 19 13.44 -16.20 11.79
N LYS A 20 13.75 -17.40 12.28
CA LYS A 20 13.94 -18.59 11.42
C LYS A 20 12.70 -18.81 10.53
N ALA A 21 11.51 -18.65 11.13
CA ALA A 21 10.24 -18.66 10.43
C ALA A 21 10.13 -17.58 9.32
N THR A 22 10.69 -16.39 9.50
CA THR A 22 10.63 -15.30 8.49
C THR A 22 11.71 -15.46 7.42
N ALA A 23 12.80 -16.19 7.66
CA ALA A 23 13.80 -16.51 6.65
C ALA A 23 13.29 -17.61 5.71
N ASP A 24 12.75 -18.70 6.28
CA ASP A 24 12.27 -19.85 5.51
C ASP A 24 10.95 -19.54 4.77
N ILE A 25 10.04 -18.75 5.36
CA ILE A 25 8.81 -18.28 4.68
C ILE A 25 9.12 -17.23 3.59
N LYS A 26 10.25 -16.51 3.71
CA LYS A 26 10.71 -15.56 2.67
C LYS A 26 11.28 -16.28 1.45
N GLU A 27 11.72 -17.53 1.59
CA GLU A 27 11.93 -18.50 0.49
C GLU A 27 10.67 -19.29 0.09
N GLY A 28 9.58 -19.18 0.85
CA GLY A 28 8.30 -19.80 0.54
C GLY A 28 7.58 -19.16 -0.66
N LEU A 29 6.25 -19.31 -0.72
CA LEU A 29 5.39 -18.79 -1.80
C LEU A 29 5.67 -17.31 -2.16
N SER A 30 5.99 -16.50 -1.15
CA SER A 30 6.31 -15.08 -1.34
C SER A 30 7.61 -14.82 -2.10
N GLY A 31 8.60 -15.71 -1.97
CA GLY A 31 9.85 -15.68 -2.74
C GLY A 31 9.62 -16.13 -4.18
N LEU A 32 8.88 -17.23 -4.36
CA LEU A 32 8.48 -17.73 -5.69
C LEU A 32 7.69 -16.69 -6.48
N ALA A 33 6.71 -16.03 -5.85
CA ALA A 33 5.94 -14.97 -6.49
C ALA A 33 6.80 -13.77 -6.95
N LYS A 34 7.86 -13.44 -6.21
CA LYS A 34 8.79 -12.36 -6.60
C LYS A 34 9.59 -12.70 -7.85
N ASN A 35 9.89 -13.98 -8.09
CA ASN A 35 10.61 -14.40 -9.28
C ASN A 35 9.78 -14.18 -10.57
N HIS A 36 8.45 -14.25 -10.47
CA HIS A 36 7.54 -13.99 -11.60
C HIS A 36 7.24 -12.50 -11.82
N THR A 37 7.86 -11.58 -11.08
CA THR A 37 7.56 -10.15 -11.20
C THR A 37 7.84 -9.59 -12.60
N VAL A 38 8.93 -10.01 -13.23
CA VAL A 38 9.29 -9.59 -14.59
C VAL A 38 8.28 -10.09 -15.62
N GLU A 39 7.90 -11.36 -15.52
CA GLU A 39 6.89 -11.96 -16.40
C GLU A 39 5.52 -11.29 -16.22
N ALA A 40 5.09 -11.07 -14.98
CA ALA A 40 3.85 -10.37 -14.67
C ALA A 40 3.83 -8.93 -15.23
N LEU A 41 4.96 -8.22 -15.17
CA LEU A 41 5.07 -6.90 -15.80
C LEU A 41 4.93 -6.98 -17.33
N GLY A 42 5.52 -8.00 -17.96
CA GLY A 42 5.34 -8.27 -19.40
C GLY A 42 3.86 -8.48 -19.76
N VAL A 43 3.15 -9.30 -18.98
CA VAL A 43 1.70 -9.53 -19.17
C VAL A 43 0.90 -8.24 -19.04
N ILE A 44 1.22 -7.37 -18.06
CA ILE A 44 0.52 -6.09 -17.90
C ILE A 44 0.74 -5.18 -19.13
N VAL A 45 1.97 -5.14 -19.66
CA VAL A 45 2.27 -4.39 -20.89
C VAL A 45 1.53 -4.97 -22.09
N GLU A 46 1.45 -6.29 -22.20
CA GLU A 46 0.69 -6.96 -23.27
C GLU A 46 -0.80 -6.65 -23.18
N LEU A 47 -1.40 -6.72 -21.99
CA LEU A 47 -2.80 -6.34 -21.77
C LEU A 47 -3.06 -4.87 -22.12
N MET A 48 -2.12 -3.98 -21.80
CA MET A 48 -2.22 -2.56 -22.14
C MET A 48 -2.23 -2.33 -23.65
N ASN A 49 -1.45 -3.10 -24.42
CA ASN A 49 -1.31 -2.91 -25.87
C ASN A 49 -2.36 -3.67 -26.69
N ASN A 50 -2.71 -4.89 -26.27
CA ASN A 50 -3.43 -5.86 -27.11
C ASN A 50 -4.83 -6.20 -26.60
N SER A 51 -5.25 -5.75 -25.41
CA SER A 51 -6.58 -6.13 -24.91
C SER A 51 -7.69 -5.44 -25.69
N MET A 52 -8.77 -6.20 -25.92
CA MET A 52 -9.98 -5.77 -26.63
C MET A 52 -10.88 -4.87 -25.77
N SER A 53 -10.69 -4.87 -24.46
CA SER A 53 -11.49 -4.09 -23.52
C SER A 53 -10.73 -2.85 -23.08
N ASP A 54 -11.31 -1.68 -23.34
CA ASP A 54 -10.74 -0.40 -22.93
C ASP A 54 -10.53 -0.31 -21.42
N ASN A 55 -11.44 -0.91 -20.64
CA ASN A 55 -11.32 -0.99 -19.18
C ASN A 55 -10.08 -1.78 -18.74
N VAL A 56 -9.74 -2.87 -19.45
CA VAL A 56 -8.55 -3.68 -19.16
C VAL A 56 -7.29 -2.89 -19.53
N ARG A 57 -7.27 -2.19 -20.67
CA ARG A 57 -6.15 -1.31 -21.04
C ARG A 57 -5.94 -0.19 -20.03
N LEU A 58 -7.02 0.47 -19.62
CA LEU A 58 -6.98 1.54 -18.62
C LEU A 58 -6.44 1.03 -17.29
N ALA A 59 -6.97 -0.09 -16.80
CA ALA A 59 -6.51 -0.70 -15.55
C ALA A 59 -5.03 -1.10 -15.63
N ALA A 60 -4.59 -1.69 -16.74
CA ALA A 60 -3.19 -2.05 -16.97
C ALA A 60 -2.27 -0.83 -16.94
N ALA A 61 -2.64 0.24 -17.66
CA ALA A 61 -1.91 1.51 -17.70
C ALA A 61 -1.79 2.16 -16.31
N CYS A 62 -2.91 2.32 -15.59
CA CYS A 62 -2.91 2.85 -14.22
C CYS A 62 -2.03 2.00 -13.30
N SER A 63 -2.07 0.68 -13.45
CA SER A 63 -1.27 -0.22 -12.62
C SER A 63 0.25 -0.08 -12.86
N LEU A 64 0.69 0.27 -14.08
CA LEU A 64 2.10 0.55 -14.37
C LEU A 64 2.52 1.89 -13.78
N LEU A 65 1.70 2.93 -13.95
CA LEU A 65 1.97 4.28 -13.42
C LEU A 65 2.06 4.27 -11.89
N ASP A 66 1.11 3.62 -11.21
CA ASP A 66 1.08 3.49 -9.76
C ASP A 66 2.33 2.80 -9.20
N ARG A 67 2.98 1.93 -9.97
CA ARG A 67 4.23 1.24 -9.58
C ARG A 67 5.47 2.07 -9.84
N GLY A 68 5.50 2.85 -10.93
CA GLY A 68 6.62 3.71 -11.28
C GLY A 68 6.69 4.99 -10.46
N TYR A 69 5.54 5.60 -10.19
CA TYR A 69 5.43 6.91 -9.54
C TYR A 69 4.82 6.85 -8.14
N GLY A 70 4.26 5.70 -7.74
CA GLY A 70 3.50 5.58 -6.50
C GLY A 70 2.05 6.08 -6.65
N LYS A 71 1.23 5.80 -5.64
CA LYS A 71 -0.12 6.40 -5.57
C LYS A 71 -0.03 7.84 -5.06
N PRO A 72 -0.88 8.76 -5.56
CA PRO A 72 -0.96 10.11 -5.03
C PRO A 72 -1.28 10.08 -3.53
N SER A 73 -0.70 11.00 -2.76
CA SER A 73 -0.97 11.11 -1.33
C SER A 73 -2.44 11.49 -1.13
N ILE A 74 -3.19 10.66 -0.42
CA ILE A 74 -4.54 10.99 0.00
C ILE A 74 -4.41 11.87 1.25
N THR A 75 -4.58 13.18 1.10
CA THR A 75 -4.82 14.06 2.24
C THR A 75 -6.24 13.82 2.73
N GLN A 76 -6.39 13.10 3.85
CA GLN A 76 -7.69 13.00 4.50
C GLN A 76 -8.00 14.36 5.15
N ILE A 77 -9.06 15.01 4.70
CA ILE A 77 -9.60 16.19 5.34
C ILE A 77 -10.53 15.69 6.43
N ASP A 78 -10.07 15.77 7.68
CA ASP A 78 -10.89 15.44 8.83
C ASP A 78 -11.94 16.53 9.03
N ASN A 79 -13.15 16.30 8.51
CA ASN A 79 -14.32 17.19 8.69
C ASN A 79 -14.94 17.08 10.09
N SER A 80 -14.20 16.60 11.09
CA SER A 80 -14.67 16.46 12.47
C SER A 80 -14.75 17.80 13.22
N VAL A 81 -14.25 18.88 12.62
CA VAL A 81 -14.46 20.24 13.09
C VAL A 81 -15.73 20.78 12.47
N ALA A 82 -16.71 21.15 13.31
CA ALA A 82 -17.92 21.83 12.87
C ALA A 82 -17.52 23.14 12.16
N HIS A 83 -17.78 23.22 10.86
CA HIS A 83 -17.61 24.46 10.11
C HIS A 83 -18.79 25.38 10.44
N GLU A 84 -18.54 26.41 11.24
CA GLU A 84 -19.50 27.51 11.42
C GLU A 84 -19.55 28.33 10.12
N ILE A 85 -20.72 28.43 9.51
CA ILE A 85 -20.95 29.33 8.38
C ILE A 85 -20.89 30.76 8.93
N THR A 86 -19.77 31.44 8.69
CA THR A 86 -19.56 32.82 9.16
C THR A 86 -20.20 33.87 8.24
N ALA A 87 -20.56 33.50 7.01
CA ALA A 87 -21.38 34.30 6.11
C ALA A 87 -22.04 33.43 5.04
N PHE A 88 -23.29 33.73 4.70
CA PHE A 88 -23.94 33.25 3.49
C PHE A 88 -24.44 34.47 2.71
N GLU A 89 -24.18 34.51 1.41
CA GLU A 89 -24.68 35.57 0.53
C GLU A 89 -25.83 35.00 -0.30
N VAL A 90 -27.02 35.57 -0.13
CA VAL A 90 -28.17 35.25 -0.98
C VAL A 90 -28.06 36.06 -2.25
N VAL A 91 -27.62 35.41 -3.32
CA VAL A 91 -27.76 35.96 -4.67
C VAL A 91 -29.20 35.71 -5.12
N ALA A 92 -29.99 36.77 -5.20
CA ALA A 92 -31.30 36.72 -5.84
C ALA A 92 -31.10 36.95 -7.34
N ASP A 93 -31.36 35.94 -8.15
CA ASP A 93 -31.45 36.09 -9.61
C ASP A 93 -32.76 36.83 -9.95
N CYS A 94 -32.63 37.89 -10.76
CA CYS A 94 -33.73 38.71 -11.27
C CYS A 94 -34.56 38.00 -12.35
#